data_AF-A0A9X9A3G8-F1
#
_entry.id   AF-A0A9X9A3G8-F1
#
_cell.length_a   1.000
_cell.length_b   1.000
_cell.length_c   1.000
_cell.angle_alpha   90.00
_cell.angle_beta   90.00
_cell.angle_gamma   90.00
#
_symmetry.space_group_name_H-M   'P 1'
#
loop_
_entity.id
_entity.type
_entity.pdbx_description
1 polymer ?
#
loop_
_entity_poly.entity_id
_entity_poly.type
_entity_poly.pdbx_seq_one_letter_code
_entity_poly.pdbx_strand_id
1 'polypeptide(L)' 'VLPSDVTGIEYFNPKTSEFELRIGPVMTNILLADEINRAMPRTQSSLLEAMEERQVTLEKQSTPLPKPFFVIATQNPI' A
#
# COMPACT_ATOMS: atom_id res chain seq x y z
N VAL A 1 -2.46 -6.23 -10.47
CA VAL A 1 -2.17 -5.41 -9.29
C VAL A 1 -3.34 -5.52 -8.33
N LEU A 2 -3.09 -5.94 -7.11
CA LEU A 2 -4.04 -6.09 -6.01
C LEU A 2 -3.82 -4.97 -5.00
N PRO A 3 -4.79 -4.68 -4.11
CA PRO A 3 -4.59 -3.76 -2.99
C PRO A 3 -3.37 -4.12 -2.13
N SER A 4 -3.11 -5.41 -1.95
CA SER A 4 -1.95 -5.92 -1.21
C SER A 4 -0.60 -5.53 -1.83
N ASP A 5 -0.57 -5.23 -3.13
CA ASP A 5 0.65 -4.74 -3.78
C ASP A 5 0.97 -3.28 -3.38
N VAL A 6 0.02 -2.59 -2.72
CA VAL A 6 0.15 -1.21 -2.24
C VAL A 6 0.35 -1.20 -0.73
N THR A 7 -0.56 -1.81 0.03
CA THR A 7 -0.59 -1.75 1.49
C THR A 7 0.26 -2.82 2.17
N GLY A 8 0.46 -3.96 1.51
CA GLY A 8 1.11 -5.14 2.07
C GLY A 8 0.12 -6.27 2.32
N ILE A 9 0.61 -7.33 2.94
CA ILE A 9 -0.17 -8.52 3.26
C ILE A 9 0.36 -9.18 4.52
N GLU A 10 -0.52 -9.80 5.29
CA GLU A 10 -0.14 -10.76 6.32
C GLU A 10 -0.20 -12.17 5.71
N TYR A 11 0.89 -12.93 5.81
CA TYR A 11 0.95 -14.29 5.26
C TYR A 11 1.46 -15.28 6.30
N PHE A 12 1.00 -16.51 6.23
CA PHE A 12 1.48 -17.57 7.10
C PHE A 12 2.85 -18.08 6.63
N ASN A 13 3.87 -17.98 7.47
CA ASN A 13 5.18 -18.57 7.21
C ASN A 13 5.24 -20.00 7.78
N PRO A 14 5.24 -21.05 6.93
CA PRO A 14 5.23 -22.44 7.40
C PRO A 14 6.54 -22.87 8.09
N LYS A 15 7.64 -22.12 7.94
CA LYS A 15 8.92 -22.43 8.59
C LYS A 15 8.91 -22.05 10.07
N THR A 16 8.29 -20.92 10.40
CA THR A 16 8.15 -20.41 11.77
C THR A 16 6.82 -20.83 12.40
N SER A 17 5.84 -21.24 11.58
CA SER A 17 4.44 -21.47 11.98
C SER A 17 3.77 -20.22 12.55
N GLU A 18 4.17 -19.05 12.05
CA GLU A 18 3.69 -17.75 12.49
C GLU A 18 3.14 -16.94 11.30
N PHE A 19 2.24 -16.00 11.59
CA PHE A 19 1.82 -14.99 10.62
C PHE A 19 2.85 -13.87 10.56
N GLU A 20 3.34 -13.56 9.37
CA GLU A 20 4.31 -12.51 9.12
C GLU A 20 3.70 -11.39 8.29
N LEU A 21 3.91 -10.16 8.75
CA LEU A 21 3.51 -8.97 8.03
C LEU A 21 4.55 -8.62 6.96
N ARG A 22 4.12 -8.56 5.70
CA ARG A 22 4.91 -7.98 4.61
C ARG A 22 4.39 -6.59 4.31
N ILE A 23 5.11 -5.56 4.75
CA ILE A 23 4.76 -4.17 4.48
C ILE A 23 4.77 -3.87 2.97
N GLY A 24 3.77 -3.12 2.52
CA GLY A 24 3.67 -2.66 1.14
C GLY A 24 4.48 -1.40 0.87
N PRO A 25 4.65 -1.02 -0.41
CA PRO A 25 5.46 0.12 -0.83
C PRO A 25 4.98 1.48 -0.31
N VAL A 26 3.73 1.61 0.16
CA VAL A 26 3.27 2.86 0.81
C VAL A 26 3.99 3.16 2.12
N MET A 27 4.67 2.18 2.73
CA MET A 27 5.42 2.35 3.98
C MET A 27 6.79 3.01 3.72
N THR A 28 6.76 4.21 3.13
CA THR A 28 7.92 5.04 2.75
C THR A 28 7.59 6.51 2.95
N ASN A 29 8.57 7.40 2.91
CA ASN A 29 8.31 8.84 2.92
C ASN A 29 7.88 9.39 1.56
N ILE A 30 8.41 8.83 0.47
CA ILE A 30 8.12 9.25 -0.91
C ILE A 30 7.82 8.00 -1.73
N LEU A 31 6.62 7.95 -2.32
CA LEU A 31 6.17 6.89 -3.20
C LEU A 31 6.05 7.42 -4.63
N LEU A 32 6.73 6.76 -5.57
CA LEU A 32 6.60 7.03 -7.00
C LEU A 32 5.67 5.98 -7.62
N ALA A 33 4.60 6.41 -8.26
CA ALA A 33 3.63 5.52 -8.92
C ALA A 33 3.52 5.86 -10.41
N ASP A 34 4.03 4.99 -11.26
CA ASP A 34 3.91 5.17 -12.72
C ASP A 34 2.53 4.68 -13.21
N GLU A 35 1.96 5.39 -14.18
CA GLU A 35 0.68 5.07 -14.84
C GLU A 35 -0.47 4.75 -13.86
N ILE A 36 -0.70 5.63 -12.87
CA ILE A 36 -1.67 5.36 -11.78
C ILE A 36 -3.06 5.00 -12.30
N ASN A 37 -3.48 5.57 -13.42
CA ASN A 37 -4.77 5.31 -14.06
C ASN A 37 -4.90 3.91 -14.68
N ARG A 38 -3.80 3.17 -14.87
CA ARG A 38 -3.81 1.79 -15.39
C ARG A 38 -3.92 0.74 -14.28
N ALA A 39 -3.68 1.13 -13.03
CA ALA A 39 -3.92 0.23 -11.89
C ALA A 39 -5.42 -0.11 -11.79
N MET A 40 -5.74 -1.31 -11.30
CA MET A 40 -7.13 -1.71 -11.08
C MET A 40 -7.82 -0.72 -10.12
N PRO A 41 -9.13 -0.44 -10.26
CA PRO A 41 -9.82 0.52 -9.38
C PRO A 41 -9.61 0.26 -7.89
N ARG A 42 -9.64 -1.01 -7.47
CA ARG A 42 -9.38 -1.39 -6.06
C ARG A 42 -7.97 -1.06 -5.58
N THR A 43 -6.96 -1.17 -6.44
CA THR A 43 -5.58 -0.79 -6.12
C THR A 43 -5.47 0.73 -5.97
N GLN A 44 -6.09 1.49 -6.88
CA GLN A 44 -6.14 2.95 -6.76
C GLN A 44 -6.84 3.36 -5.46
N SER A 45 -7.98 2.75 -5.13
CA SER A 45 -8.69 2.99 -3.88
C SER A 45 -7.81 2.72 -2.65
N SER A 46 -7.05 1.62 -2.62
CA SER A 46 -6.16 1.33 -1.49
C SER A 46 -5.05 2.36 -1.28
N LEU A 47 -4.53 2.94 -2.38
CA LEU A 47 -3.55 4.01 -2.30
C LEU A 47 -4.20 5.31 -1.79
N LEU A 48 -5.38 5.66 -2.30
CA LEU A 48 -6.14 6.83 -1.86
C LEU A 48 -6.54 6.74 -0.38
N GLU A 49 -6.96 5.56 0.07
CA GLU A 49 -7.27 5.30 1.48
C GLU A 49 -6.03 5.51 2.36
N ALA A 50 -4.88 4.96 1.99
CA ALA A 50 -3.63 5.18 2.73
C ALA A 50 -3.23 6.67 2.75
N MET A 51 -3.45 7.40 1.66
CA MET A 51 -3.21 8.84 1.59
C MET A 51 -4.13 9.64 2.51
N GLU A 52 -5.41 9.30 2.59
CA GLU A 52 -6.39 10.02 3.41
C GLU A 52 -6.21 9.71 4.90
N GLU A 53 -6.17 8.42 5.24
CA GLU A 53 -6.11 7.93 6.63
C GLU A 53 -4.72 8.11 7.26
N ARG A 54 -3.68 8.32 6.45
CA ARG A 54 -2.26 8.42 6.89
C ARG A 54 -1.78 7.19 7.68
N GLN A 55 -2.41 6.05 7.45
CA GLN A 55 -2.09 4.77 8.04
C GLN A 55 -2.50 3.65 7.09
N VAL A 56 -1.97 2.45 7.33
CA VAL A 56 -2.37 1.22 6.65
C VAL A 56 -2.90 0.25 7.67
N THR A 57 -4.04 -0.37 7.38
CA THR A 57 -4.63 -1.40 8.24
C THR A 57 -4.55 -2.76 7.57
N LEU A 58 -3.94 -3.74 8.25
CA LEU A 58 -3.87 -5.14 7.84
C LEU A 58 -4.33 -6.01 9.02
N GLU A 59 -5.27 -6.93 8.79
CA GLU A 59 -5.77 -7.89 9.79
C GLU A 59 -6.03 -7.28 11.20
N LYS A 60 -6.64 -6.08 11.21
CA LYS A 60 -7.00 -5.27 12.41
C LYS A 60 -5.85 -4.53 13.10
N GLN A 61 -4.64 -4.60 12.56
CA GLN A 61 -3.52 -3.79 12.99
C GLN A 61 -3.33 -2.59 12.06
N SER A 62 -3.49 -1.39 12.62
CA SER A 62 -3.23 -0.13 11.89
C SER A 62 -1.82 0.36 12.19
N THR A 63 -1.04 0.60 11.13
CA THR A 63 0.32 1.12 11.20
C THR A 63 0.36 2.50 10.56
N PRO A 64 0.79 3.56 11.28
CA PRO A 64 0.86 4.90 10.73
C PRO A 64 1.92 4.99 9.62
N LEU A 65 1.63 5.78 8.58
CA LEU A 65 2.59 6.04 7.51
C LEU A 65 3.73 6.94 8.02
N PRO A 66 4.96 6.78 7.48
CA PRO A 66 6.09 7.65 7.81
C PRO A 66 5.77 9.12 7.51
N LYS A 67 6.25 10.03 8.36
CA LYS A 67 6.09 11.49 8.16
C LYS A 67 7.41 12.11 7.70
N PRO A 68 7.45 12.89 6.61
CA PRO A 68 6.32 13.18 5.70
C PRO A 68 5.97 11.99 4.80
N PHE A 69 4.73 11.94 4.33
CA PHE A 69 4.27 10.97 3.31
C PHE A 69 3.81 11.72 2.05
N PHE A 70 4.50 11.48 0.93
CA PHE A 70 4.18 12.06 -0.36
C PHE A 70 4.07 11.00 -1.44
N VAL A 71 3.10 11.17 -2.34
CA VAL A 71 2.93 10.34 -3.54
C VAL A 71 3.15 11.23 -4.76
N ILE A 72 4.02 10.79 -5.67
CA ILE A 72 4.22 11.39 -6.97
C ILE A 72 3.79 10.35 -7.98
N ALA A 73 2.80 10.67 -8.80
CA ALA A 73 2.27 9.73 -9.77
C ALA A 73 2.25 10.32 -11.18
N THR A 74 2.51 9.48 -12.18
CA THR A 74 2.26 9.82 -13.58
C THR A 74 0.88 9.31 -13.99
N GLN A 75 0.25 10.00 -14.94
CA GLN A 75 -1.00 9.58 -15.54
C GLN A 75 -0.86 9.76 -17.06
N ASN A 76 -1.10 8.68 -17.81
CA ASN A 76 -1.14 8.76 -19.26
C ASN A 76 -2.55 9.19 -19.71
N PRO A 77 -2.67 10.11 -20.67
CA PRO A 77 -3.97 10.53 -21.20
C PRO A 77 -4.70 9.33 -21.81
N ILE A 78 -6.02 9.30 -21.62
CA ILE A 78 -6.95 8.32 -22.20
C ILE A 78 -7.49 8.88 -23.51
#